data_AF-A0A1B6KCF4-F1
#
_entry.id   AF-A0A1B6KCF4-F1
#
_cell.length_a   1.000
_cell.length_b   1.000
_cell.length_c   1.000
_cell.angle_alpha   90.00
_cell.angle_beta   90.00
_cell.angle_gamma   90.00
#
_symmetry.space_group_name_H-M   'P 1'
#
loop_
_entity.id
_entity.type
_entity.pdbx_description
1 polymer ?
#
loop_
_entity_poly.entity_id
_entity_poly.type
_entity_poly.pdbx_seq_one_letter_code
_entity_poly.pdbx_strand_id
1 'polypeptide(L)'
;NQLVEREIRNNSLREYTPMPDSYWDSKLSMEDTFATLDSSGDAVVRQQAQSWERIVQKLLILDQLPQLLSSMLQWIQQQQDCSPQMLRFLAHLVLILRLLGQPASQDIGDEIIKAYTKVLMEQGDASLVAYYTATLPGDDQVALYAQFLQHIHRTEQRKAALDEAERVNLPVEAITQRVVENIRDEKGAERALPLELSSEVSEEDRRKISALEWVVLYPSQRAEAIWQTNALIRTFLALCKIQAAHLAFEQIPPDSVSLVMSQYQVDDETASVYSAFLPSRVNAAI
;
A
#
# COMPACT_ATOMS: atom_id res chain seq x y z
N ASN A 1 11.32 25.92 -36.93
CA ASN A 1 11.51 27.00 -37.92
C ASN A 1 10.60 26.89 -39.13
N GLN A 2 10.48 25.73 -39.80
CA GLN A 2 9.61 25.58 -40.98
C GLN A 2 8.11 25.90 -40.73
N LEU A 3 7.54 25.51 -39.58
CA LEU A 3 6.15 25.87 -39.23
C LEU A 3 5.96 27.38 -39.10
N VAL A 4 6.88 28.04 -38.40
CA VAL A 4 6.86 29.50 -38.22
C VAL A 4 7.04 30.21 -39.56
N GLU A 5 7.96 29.72 -40.39
CA GLU A 5 8.21 30.32 -41.71
C GLU A 5 7.04 30.11 -42.67
N ARG A 6 6.37 28.95 -42.64
CA ARG A 6 5.13 28.72 -43.38
C ARG A 6 4.02 29.66 -42.92
N GLU A 7 3.89 29.87 -41.62
CA GLU A 7 2.85 30.75 -41.07
C GLU A 7 3.12 32.23 -41.38
N ILE A 8 4.39 32.65 -41.34
CA ILE A 8 4.82 33.98 -41.76
C ILE A 8 4.57 34.17 -43.27
N ARG A 9 4.99 33.22 -44.12
CA ARG A 9 4.80 33.31 -45.57
C ARG A 9 3.33 33.31 -45.97
N ASN A 10 2.47 32.56 -45.29
CA ASN A 10 1.03 32.52 -45.53
C ASN A 10 0.31 33.81 -45.09
N ASN A 11 0.76 34.45 -44.02
CA ASN A 11 0.09 35.62 -43.43
C ASN A 11 0.78 36.96 -43.71
N SER A 12 1.92 36.99 -44.40
CA SER A 12 2.59 38.25 -44.74
C SER A 12 2.19 38.78 -46.11
N LEU A 13 2.17 40.10 -46.24
CA LEU A 13 2.03 40.82 -47.51
C LEU A 13 3.36 40.96 -48.29
N ARG A 14 4.46 40.40 -47.79
CA ARG A 14 5.79 40.48 -48.42
C ARG A 14 6.00 39.29 -49.36
N GLU A 15 6.55 39.55 -50.53
CA GLU A 15 7.02 38.49 -51.43
C GLU A 15 8.35 37.91 -50.93
N TYR A 16 8.35 36.61 -50.64
CA TYR A 16 9.53 35.87 -50.23
C TYR A 16 10.08 35.04 -51.40
N THR A 17 11.40 34.86 -51.45
CA THR A 17 12.08 33.97 -52.40
C THR A 17 11.58 32.53 -52.23
N PRO A 18 11.27 31.80 -53.33
CA PRO A 18 10.81 30.42 -53.25
C PRO A 18 11.90 29.51 -52.67
N MET A 19 11.51 28.68 -51.70
CA MET A 19 12.41 27.70 -51.08
C MET A 19 12.32 26.38 -51.84
N PRO A 20 13.39 25.56 -51.87
CA PRO A 20 13.37 24.24 -52.50
C PRO A 20 12.26 23.35 -51.91
N ASP A 21 11.62 22.52 -52.75
CA ASP A 21 10.53 21.65 -52.31
C ASP A 21 10.94 20.70 -51.16
N SER A 22 12.19 20.22 -51.19
CA SER A 22 12.79 19.38 -50.14
C SER A 22 12.87 20.05 -48.75
N TYR A 23 12.83 21.38 -48.69
CA TYR A 23 12.76 22.12 -47.43
C TYR A 23 11.39 21.95 -46.75
N TRP A 24 10.32 21.73 -47.52
CA TRP A 24 8.98 21.53 -46.99
C TRP A 24 8.64 20.05 -46.76
N ASP A 25 9.35 19.15 -47.45
CA ASP A 25 9.18 17.69 -47.35
C ASP A 25 9.73 17.11 -46.04
N SER A 26 10.58 17.84 -45.32
CA SER A 26 11.14 17.44 -44.02
C SER A 26 10.18 17.68 -42.85
N LYS A 27 8.88 17.52 -43.10
CA LYS A 27 7.83 17.69 -42.10
C LYS A 27 7.65 16.39 -41.30
N LEU A 28 8.61 16.11 -40.42
CA LEU A 28 8.47 15.02 -39.45
C LEU A 28 7.38 15.40 -38.45
N SER A 29 6.40 14.50 -38.25
CA SER A 29 5.53 14.60 -37.08
C SER A 29 6.36 14.42 -35.78
N MET A 30 5.77 14.71 -34.62
CA MET A 30 6.46 14.45 -33.35
C MET A 30 6.74 12.94 -33.21
N GLU A 31 5.80 12.11 -33.65
CA GLU A 31 5.89 10.66 -33.72
C GLU A 31 7.05 10.21 -34.63
N ASP A 32 7.13 10.77 -35.84
CA ASP A 32 8.21 10.45 -36.79
C ASP A 32 9.58 10.90 -36.28
N THR A 33 9.62 12.02 -35.55
CA THR A 33 10.84 12.53 -34.93
C THR A 33 11.35 11.54 -33.88
N PHE A 34 10.47 11.05 -33.00
CA PHE A 34 10.85 10.03 -32.01
C PHE A 34 11.20 8.69 -32.65
N ALA A 35 10.48 8.25 -33.69
CA ALA A 35 10.82 7.03 -34.42
C ALA A 35 12.20 7.13 -35.09
N THR A 36 12.56 8.31 -35.60
CA THR A 36 13.89 8.58 -36.16
C THR A 36 14.98 8.55 -35.08
N LEU A 37 14.69 9.02 -33.87
CA LEU A 37 15.62 8.94 -32.73
C LEU A 37 15.83 7.48 -32.30
N ASP A 38 14.75 6.70 -32.21
CA ASP A 38 14.79 5.27 -31.86
C ASP A 38 15.59 4.45 -32.89
N SER A 39 15.53 4.85 -34.17
CA SER A 39 16.22 4.19 -35.29
C SER A 39 17.50 4.91 -35.76
N SER A 40 18.00 5.89 -34.99
CA SER A 40 19.15 6.72 -35.35
C SER A 40 20.37 5.87 -35.73
N GLY A 41 21.18 6.29 -36.69
CA GLY A 41 22.44 5.60 -37.04
C GLY A 41 23.48 5.65 -35.91
N ASP A 42 23.38 6.61 -34.99
CA ASP A 42 24.29 6.78 -33.85
C ASP A 42 23.87 5.86 -32.68
N ALA A 43 24.79 5.01 -32.24
CA ALA A 43 24.58 4.08 -31.14
C ALA A 43 24.30 4.79 -29.80
N VAL A 44 24.91 5.94 -29.54
CA VAL A 44 24.71 6.70 -28.30
C VAL A 44 23.28 7.25 -28.25
N VAL A 45 22.82 7.80 -29.38
CA VAL A 45 21.46 8.34 -29.51
C VAL A 45 20.42 7.23 -29.33
N ARG A 46 20.61 6.07 -29.98
CA ARG A 46 19.72 4.92 -29.81
C ARG A 46 19.66 4.44 -28.35
N GLN A 47 20.81 4.32 -27.69
CA GLN A 47 20.87 3.89 -26.30
C GLN A 47 20.17 4.89 -25.38
N GLN A 48 20.38 6.19 -25.58
CA GLN A 48 19.71 7.22 -24.78
C GLN A 48 18.21 7.25 -25.04
N ALA A 49 17.76 7.05 -26.28
CA ALA A 49 16.33 6.99 -26.62
C ALA A 49 15.60 5.85 -25.89
N GLN A 50 16.32 4.76 -25.58
CA GLN A 50 15.81 3.61 -24.83
C GLN A 50 15.86 3.77 -23.30
N SER A 51 16.44 4.85 -22.77
CA SER A 51 16.43 5.12 -21.33
C SER A 51 15.02 5.43 -20.82
N TRP A 52 14.70 5.02 -19.60
CA TRP A 52 13.36 5.17 -19.03
C TRP A 52 12.95 6.65 -18.96
N GLU A 53 13.89 7.57 -18.68
CA GLU A 53 13.65 9.00 -18.63
C GLU A 53 13.16 9.53 -19.97
N ARG A 54 13.80 9.09 -21.07
CA ARG A 54 13.45 9.51 -22.42
C ARG A 54 12.15 8.88 -22.89
N ILE A 55 11.88 7.63 -22.51
CA ILE A 55 10.60 6.98 -22.79
C ILE A 55 9.45 7.73 -22.09
N VAL A 56 9.62 8.10 -20.81
CA VAL A 56 8.62 8.91 -20.08
C VAL A 56 8.39 10.24 -20.79
N GLN A 57 9.45 10.97 -21.15
CA GLN A 57 9.34 12.26 -21.86
C GLN A 57 8.61 12.11 -23.20
N LYS A 58 9.00 11.12 -24.01
CA LYS A 58 8.38 10.81 -25.29
C LYS A 58 6.89 10.54 -25.14
N LEU A 59 6.50 9.65 -24.23
CA LEU A 59 5.10 9.26 -24.06
C LEU A 59 4.23 10.39 -23.48
N LEU A 60 4.80 11.26 -22.64
CA LEU A 60 4.11 12.48 -22.18
C LEU A 60 3.93 13.52 -23.30
N ILE A 61 4.96 13.73 -24.14
CA ILE A 61 4.88 14.67 -25.27
C ILE A 61 3.85 14.20 -26.30
N LEU A 62 3.75 12.88 -26.51
CA LEU A 62 2.80 12.26 -27.44
C LEU A 62 1.40 12.02 -26.83
N ASP A 63 1.18 12.40 -25.56
CA ASP A 63 -0.06 12.17 -24.81
C ASP A 63 -0.53 10.69 -24.77
N GLN A 64 0.44 9.76 -24.68
CA GLN A 64 0.20 8.31 -24.67
C GLN A 64 0.23 7.74 -23.24
N LEU A 65 -0.62 8.29 -22.35
CA LEU A 65 -0.66 7.94 -20.92
C LEU A 65 -0.90 6.44 -20.62
N PRO A 66 -1.81 5.71 -21.31
CA PRO A 66 -1.99 4.28 -21.04
C PRO A 66 -0.73 3.45 -21.33
N GLN A 67 0.01 3.81 -22.39
CA GLN A 67 1.26 3.14 -22.74
C GLN A 67 2.35 3.46 -21.71
N LEU A 68 2.42 4.73 -21.28
CA LEU A 68 3.33 5.18 -20.23
C LEU A 68 3.17 4.36 -18.95
N LEU A 69 1.94 4.25 -18.43
CA LEU A 69 1.68 3.49 -17.21
C LEU A 69 1.99 2.00 -17.36
N SER A 70 1.69 1.43 -18.53
CA SER A 70 2.03 0.03 -18.82
C SER A 70 3.55 -0.20 -18.83
N SER A 71 4.32 0.70 -19.46
CA SER A 71 5.79 0.64 -19.44
C SER A 71 6.35 0.79 -18.03
N MET A 72 5.80 1.71 -17.23
CA MET A 72 6.19 1.90 -15.83
C MET A 72 5.99 0.63 -15.01
N LEU A 73 4.83 -0.02 -15.12
CA LEU A 73 4.56 -1.27 -14.43
C LEU A 73 5.49 -2.39 -14.88
N GLN A 74 5.75 -2.48 -16.18
CA GLN A 74 6.68 -3.47 -16.73
C GLN A 74 8.09 -3.30 -16.15
N TRP A 75 8.60 -2.07 -16.02
CA TRP A 75 9.91 -1.82 -15.41
C TRP A 75 9.97 -2.30 -13.96
N ILE A 76 8.90 -2.06 -13.19
CA ILE A 76 8.78 -2.51 -11.79
C ILE A 76 8.75 -4.04 -11.72
N GLN A 77 7.97 -4.70 -12.57
CA GLN A 77 7.82 -6.16 -12.59
C GLN A 77 9.10 -6.88 -13.01
N GLN A 78 9.86 -6.30 -13.93
CA GLN A 78 11.12 -6.89 -14.41
C GLN A 78 12.27 -6.77 -13.40
N GLN A 79 12.09 -6.00 -12.30
CA GLN A 79 13.06 -5.77 -11.23
C GLN A 79 14.45 -5.32 -11.71
N GLN A 80 14.57 -4.88 -12.96
CA GLN A 80 15.83 -4.46 -13.54
C GLN A 80 16.04 -2.99 -13.21
N ASP A 81 17.00 -2.71 -12.33
CA ASP A 81 17.51 -1.37 -12.01
C ASP A 81 16.48 -0.33 -11.50
N CYS A 82 15.35 -0.77 -10.94
CA CYS A 82 14.36 0.12 -10.32
C CYS A 82 14.91 0.70 -8.99
N SER A 83 15.67 1.80 -9.09
CA SER A 83 16.15 2.52 -7.92
C SER A 83 14.99 3.13 -7.12
N PRO A 84 15.14 3.32 -5.78
CA PRO A 84 14.14 4.03 -4.97
C PRO A 84 13.79 5.43 -5.50
N GLN A 85 14.74 6.10 -6.16
CA GLN A 85 14.52 7.41 -6.76
C GLN A 85 13.66 7.35 -8.02
N MET A 86 13.86 6.31 -8.85
CA MET A 86 12.99 6.05 -9.99
C MET A 86 11.57 5.77 -9.51
N LEU A 87 11.38 4.84 -8.57
CA LEU A 87 10.06 4.53 -8.00
C LEU A 87 9.39 5.76 -7.38
N ARG A 88 10.16 6.58 -6.66
CA ARG A 88 9.68 7.87 -6.15
C ARG A 88 9.15 8.73 -7.28
N PHE A 89 9.94 8.96 -8.33
CA PHE A 89 9.52 9.76 -9.47
C PHE A 89 8.25 9.21 -10.12
N LEU A 90 8.20 7.89 -10.37
CA LEU A 90 7.04 7.23 -10.99
C LEU A 90 5.77 7.38 -10.14
N ALA A 91 5.84 7.16 -8.82
CA ALA A 91 4.70 7.32 -7.92
C ALA A 91 4.18 8.77 -7.90
N HIS A 92 5.07 9.76 -7.85
CA HIS A 92 4.67 11.16 -7.90
C HIS A 92 4.03 11.53 -9.25
N LEU A 93 4.55 10.99 -10.36
CA LEU A 93 3.95 11.19 -11.67
C LEU A 93 2.51 10.65 -11.69
N VAL A 94 2.27 9.45 -11.17
CA VAL A 94 0.91 8.89 -11.01
C VAL A 94 0.02 9.82 -10.18
N LEU A 95 0.50 10.31 -9.04
CA LEU A 95 -0.27 11.22 -8.18
C LEU A 95 -0.63 12.53 -8.89
N ILE A 96 0.30 13.10 -9.67
CA ILE A 96 0.06 14.31 -10.47
C ILE A 96 -0.97 14.02 -11.57
N LEU A 97 -0.86 12.89 -12.28
CA LEU A 97 -1.83 12.50 -13.31
C LEU A 97 -3.24 12.33 -12.71
N ARG A 98 -3.37 11.77 -11.51
CA ARG A 98 -4.64 11.69 -10.77
C ARG A 98 -5.19 13.07 -10.43
N LEU A 99 -4.34 13.99 -9.97
CA LEU A 99 -4.73 15.37 -9.65
C LEU A 99 -5.25 16.12 -10.89
N LEU A 100 -4.67 15.82 -12.06
CA LEU A 100 -5.12 16.35 -13.36
C LEU A 100 -6.39 15.68 -13.88
N GLY A 101 -6.97 14.74 -13.13
CA GLY A 101 -8.21 14.05 -13.49
C GLY A 101 -8.05 13.02 -14.60
N GLN A 102 -6.84 12.46 -14.79
CA GLN A 102 -6.61 11.41 -15.78
C GLN A 102 -6.92 10.03 -15.16
N PRO A 103 -8.02 9.36 -15.58
CA PRO A 103 -8.42 8.09 -14.99
C PRO A 103 -7.74 6.89 -15.66
N ALA A 104 -6.97 7.13 -16.74
CA ALA A 104 -6.37 6.08 -17.54
C ALA A 104 -5.52 5.17 -16.63
N SER A 105 -6.01 3.94 -16.40
CA SER A 105 -5.34 2.88 -15.66
C SER A 105 -5.08 3.17 -14.17
N GLN A 106 -6.12 3.53 -13.41
CA GLN A 106 -6.07 3.64 -11.95
C GLN A 106 -5.42 2.42 -11.28
N ASP A 107 -5.82 1.21 -11.69
CA ASP A 107 -5.26 -0.05 -11.17
C ASP A 107 -3.74 -0.15 -11.35
N ILE A 108 -3.22 0.26 -12.52
CA ILE A 108 -1.77 0.26 -12.78
C ILE A 108 -1.08 1.31 -11.92
N GLY A 109 -1.69 2.49 -11.80
CA GLY A 109 -1.20 3.54 -10.92
C GLY A 109 -1.15 3.10 -9.46
N ASP A 110 -2.13 2.34 -9.00
CA ASP A 110 -2.16 1.77 -7.65
C ASP A 110 -0.98 0.82 -7.47
N GLU A 111 -0.75 -0.12 -8.37
CA GLU A 111 0.41 -1.03 -8.29
C GLU A 111 1.76 -0.30 -8.24
N ILE A 112 1.91 0.81 -8.98
CA ILE A 112 3.12 1.65 -8.92
C ILE A 112 3.28 2.30 -7.54
N ILE A 113 2.21 2.88 -7.00
CA ILE A 113 2.22 3.48 -5.66
C ILE A 113 2.50 2.41 -4.60
N LYS A 114 1.87 1.22 -4.69
CA LYS A 114 2.13 0.08 -3.79
C LYS A 114 3.59 -0.33 -3.81
N ALA A 115 4.21 -0.42 -4.98
CA ALA A 115 5.62 -0.75 -5.10
C ALA A 115 6.51 0.28 -4.38
N TYR A 116 6.20 1.57 -4.52
CA TYR A 116 6.93 2.61 -3.80
C TYR A 116 6.67 2.59 -2.29
N THR A 117 5.43 2.37 -1.85
CA THR A 117 5.07 2.24 -0.43
C THR A 117 5.85 1.11 0.23
N LYS A 118 6.02 -0.04 -0.44
CA LYS A 118 6.84 -1.15 0.07
C LYS A 118 8.30 -0.75 0.31
N VAL A 119 8.88 0.06 -0.58
CA VAL A 119 10.24 0.61 -0.39
C VAL A 119 10.30 1.57 0.81
N LEU A 120 9.24 2.37 1.03
CA LEU A 120 9.16 3.25 2.20
C LEU A 120 9.00 2.47 3.51
N MET A 121 8.31 1.34 3.49
CA MET A 121 8.18 0.45 4.65
C MET A 121 9.53 -0.07 5.11
N GLU A 122 10.43 -0.41 4.18
CA GLU A 122 11.81 -0.82 4.50
C GLU A 122 12.63 0.31 5.12
N GLN A 123 12.33 1.57 4.79
CA GLN A 123 12.99 2.75 5.38
C GLN A 123 12.48 3.09 6.77
N GLY A 124 11.27 2.62 7.14
CA GLY A 124 10.72 2.73 8.49
C GLY A 124 10.09 4.09 8.85
N ASP A 125 9.89 4.99 7.89
CA ASP A 125 9.21 6.28 8.12
C ASP A 125 7.69 6.12 8.10
N ALA A 126 7.08 6.03 9.28
CA ALA A 126 5.64 5.83 9.43
C ALA A 126 4.80 6.95 8.79
N SER A 127 5.30 8.20 8.80
CA SER A 127 4.54 9.35 8.27
C SER A 127 4.40 9.24 6.76
N LEU A 128 5.51 8.93 6.08
CA LEU A 128 5.51 8.74 4.63
C LEU A 128 4.69 7.52 4.24
N VAL A 129 4.88 6.38 4.92
CA VAL A 129 4.12 5.16 4.64
C VAL A 129 2.61 5.41 4.78
N ALA A 130 2.18 6.11 5.83
CA ALA A 130 0.77 6.45 6.03
C ALA A 130 0.23 7.30 4.87
N TYR A 131 0.95 8.36 4.48
CA TYR A 131 0.53 9.26 3.40
C TYR A 131 0.35 8.55 2.06
N TYR A 132 1.34 7.76 1.61
CA TYR A 132 1.21 7.05 0.32
C TYR A 132 0.15 5.95 0.39
N THR A 133 0.03 5.26 1.53
CA THR A 133 -0.99 4.23 1.70
C THR A 133 -2.40 4.83 1.59
N ALA A 134 -2.66 5.99 2.18
CA ALA A 134 -3.95 6.68 2.11
C ALA A 134 -4.40 7.05 0.68
N THR A 135 -3.48 7.07 -0.30
CA THR A 135 -3.81 7.34 -1.71
C THR A 135 -4.30 6.11 -2.48
N LEU A 136 -4.25 4.93 -1.87
CA LEU A 136 -4.66 3.65 -2.46
C LEU A 136 -6.12 3.30 -2.14
N PRO A 137 -6.72 2.29 -2.80
CA PRO A 137 -8.04 1.77 -2.46
C PRO A 137 -8.10 1.19 -1.03
N GLY A 138 -9.29 1.18 -0.43
CA GLY A 138 -9.49 0.83 1.00
C GLY A 138 -8.95 -0.55 1.40
N ASP A 139 -9.08 -1.57 0.54
CA ASP A 139 -8.56 -2.91 0.84
C ASP A 139 -7.03 -2.92 0.89
N ASP A 140 -6.39 -2.20 -0.02
CA ASP A 140 -4.93 -2.05 -0.07
C ASP A 140 -4.41 -1.21 1.09
N GLN A 141 -5.16 -0.18 1.51
CA GLN A 141 -4.85 0.61 2.69
C GLN A 141 -4.69 -0.26 3.94
N VAL A 142 -5.69 -1.12 4.18
CA VAL A 142 -5.69 -2.04 5.33
C VAL A 142 -4.57 -3.06 5.20
N ALA A 143 -4.42 -3.69 4.03
CA ALA A 143 -3.44 -4.74 3.83
C ALA A 143 -1.99 -4.26 3.97
N LEU A 144 -1.63 -3.15 3.33
CA LEU A 144 -0.25 -2.65 3.30
C LEU A 144 0.15 -2.01 4.62
N TYR A 145 -0.71 -1.21 5.23
CA TYR A 145 -0.39 -0.61 6.51
C TYR A 145 -0.32 -1.68 7.61
N ALA A 146 -1.20 -2.69 7.58
CA ALA A 146 -1.08 -3.82 8.48
C ALA A 146 0.21 -4.62 8.25
N GLN A 147 0.68 -4.76 7.01
CA GLN A 147 1.99 -5.35 6.71
C GLN A 147 3.13 -4.53 7.33
N PHE A 148 3.07 -3.20 7.26
CA PHE A 148 4.07 -2.32 7.86
C PHE A 148 4.12 -2.45 9.38
N LEU A 149 2.96 -2.40 10.05
CA LEU A 149 2.88 -2.46 11.51
C LEU A 149 3.35 -3.80 12.09
N GLN A 150 3.26 -4.90 11.34
CA GLN A 150 3.76 -6.22 11.77
C GLN A 150 5.27 -6.24 12.08
N HIS A 151 6.03 -5.32 11.51
CA HIS A 151 7.48 -5.19 11.74
C HIS A 151 7.81 -4.23 12.90
N ILE A 152 6.81 -3.61 13.53
CA ILE A 152 7.00 -2.69 14.66
C ILE A 152 6.82 -3.42 15.99
N HIS A 153 7.94 -3.62 16.68
CA HIS A 153 7.97 -4.36 17.95
C HIS A 153 7.86 -3.47 19.20
N ARG A 154 8.23 -2.18 19.13
CA ARG A 154 8.26 -1.27 20.29
C ARG A 154 6.93 -0.53 20.45
N THR A 155 6.32 -0.61 21.63
CA THR A 155 5.01 0.00 21.95
C THR A 155 4.94 1.50 21.63
N GLU A 156 5.99 2.27 21.95
CA GLU A 156 6.04 3.72 21.62
C GLU A 156 5.96 3.98 20.10
N GLN A 157 6.63 3.14 19.30
CA GLN A 157 6.60 3.23 17.84
C GLN A 157 5.25 2.80 17.27
N ARG A 158 4.59 1.83 17.92
CA ARG A 158 3.22 1.40 17.54
C ARG A 158 2.25 2.56 17.64
N LYS A 159 2.27 3.27 18.77
CA LYS A 159 1.41 4.44 18.98
C LYS A 159 1.73 5.55 17.99
N ALA A 160 3.01 5.91 17.82
CA ALA A 160 3.41 6.94 16.86
C ALA A 160 2.97 6.61 15.42
N ALA A 161 3.11 5.36 14.99
CA ALA A 161 2.68 4.93 13.65
C ALA A 161 1.15 4.98 13.49
N LEU A 162 0.39 4.68 14.54
CA LEU A 162 -1.06 4.80 14.51
C LEU A 162 -1.52 6.26 14.52
N ASP A 163 -0.86 7.12 15.28
CA ASP A 163 -1.13 8.57 15.29
C ASP A 163 -0.94 9.17 13.87
N GLU A 164 0.09 8.73 13.13
CA GLU A 164 0.26 9.15 11.72
C GLU A 164 -0.85 8.59 10.81
N ALA A 165 -1.32 7.37 11.05
CA ALA A 165 -2.41 6.77 10.29
C ALA A 165 -3.74 7.52 10.50
N GLU A 166 -4.03 7.94 11.73
CA GLU A 166 -5.20 8.75 12.06
C GLU A 166 -5.16 10.11 11.35
N ARG A 167 -3.98 10.76 11.30
CA ARG A 167 -3.81 12.08 10.64
C ARG A 167 -4.18 12.07 9.17
N VAL A 168 -3.93 10.94 8.49
CA VAL A 168 -4.27 10.77 7.06
C VAL A 168 -5.61 10.07 6.84
N ASN A 169 -6.39 9.86 7.91
CA ASN A 169 -7.70 9.19 7.90
C ASN A 169 -7.67 7.74 7.39
N LEU A 170 -6.61 6.99 7.68
CA LEU A 170 -6.61 5.55 7.45
C LEU A 170 -7.58 4.83 8.40
N PRO A 171 -8.20 3.71 7.98
CA PRO A 171 -9.15 2.96 8.80
C PRO A 171 -8.42 2.16 9.90
N VAL A 172 -8.03 2.85 10.96
CA VAL A 172 -7.17 2.31 12.03
C VAL A 172 -7.74 1.04 12.66
N GLU A 173 -9.04 0.98 12.92
CA GLU A 173 -9.66 -0.20 13.53
C GLU A 173 -9.53 -1.46 12.65
N ALA A 174 -9.77 -1.32 11.34
CA ALA A 174 -9.61 -2.43 10.40
C ALA A 174 -8.14 -2.85 10.25
N ILE A 175 -7.23 -1.87 10.29
CA ILE A 175 -5.78 -2.09 10.24
C ILE A 175 -5.30 -2.88 11.45
N THR A 176 -5.60 -2.44 12.68
CA THR A 176 -5.13 -3.12 13.91
C THR A 176 -5.69 -4.52 14.00
N GLN A 177 -6.97 -4.72 13.63
CA GLN A 177 -7.56 -6.05 13.53
C GLN A 177 -6.78 -6.93 12.55
N ARG A 178 -6.51 -6.42 11.34
CA ARG A 178 -5.75 -7.16 10.32
C ARG A 178 -4.33 -7.50 10.77
N VAL A 179 -3.66 -6.61 11.51
CA VAL A 179 -2.32 -6.89 12.07
C VAL A 179 -2.36 -8.10 13.00
N VAL A 180 -3.33 -8.15 13.91
CA VAL A 180 -3.47 -9.27 14.85
C VAL A 180 -3.79 -10.57 14.14
N GLU A 181 -4.70 -10.53 13.16
CA GLU A 181 -5.04 -11.69 12.34
C GLU A 181 -3.82 -12.21 11.58
N ASN A 182 -3.04 -11.33 10.94
CA ASN A 182 -1.85 -11.73 10.19
C ASN A 182 -0.79 -12.40 11.09
N ILE A 183 -0.55 -11.87 12.30
CA ILE A 183 0.44 -12.44 13.24
C ILE A 183 -0.07 -13.77 13.83
N ARG A 184 -1.37 -13.87 14.12
CA ARG A 184 -1.99 -15.10 14.62
C ARG A 184 -1.94 -16.22 13.58
N ASP A 185 -2.31 -15.90 12.35
CA ASP A 185 -2.40 -16.85 11.23
C ASP A 185 -1.03 -17.12 10.56
N GLU A 186 0.03 -16.41 11.00
CA GLU A 186 1.41 -16.69 10.62
C GLU A 186 1.73 -18.15 10.97
N LYS A 187 1.95 -18.95 9.92
CA LYS A 187 2.23 -20.39 10.03
C LYS A 187 3.61 -20.57 10.64
N GLY A 188 3.65 -20.83 11.95
CA GLY A 188 4.83 -21.31 12.64
C GLY A 188 5.24 -22.72 12.22
N ALA A 189 6.35 -23.20 12.78
CA ALA A 189 6.85 -24.57 12.59
C ALA A 189 5.90 -25.66 13.16
N GLU A 190 4.84 -25.26 13.87
CA GLU A 190 3.96 -26.11 14.65
C GLU A 190 2.80 -26.67 13.81
N ARG A 191 3.15 -27.56 12.87
CA ARG A 191 2.18 -28.35 12.12
C ARG A 191 1.83 -29.69 12.78
N ALA A 192 2.56 -30.09 13.81
CA ALA A 192 2.30 -31.30 14.57
C ALA A 192 1.72 -30.94 15.93
N LEU A 193 0.55 -31.49 16.28
CA LEU A 193 -0.02 -31.38 17.62
C LEU A 193 0.97 -32.02 18.62
N PRO A 194 1.53 -31.26 19.56
CA PRO A 194 2.40 -31.81 20.59
C PRO A 194 1.60 -32.80 21.44
N LEU A 195 2.15 -34.00 21.69
CA LEU A 195 1.54 -34.97 22.61
C LEU A 195 1.81 -34.63 24.09
N GLU A 196 2.70 -33.67 24.37
CA GLU A 196 3.16 -33.35 25.72
C GLU A 196 2.92 -31.88 26.07
N LEU A 197 2.69 -31.62 27.36
CA LEU A 197 2.54 -30.27 27.92
C LEU A 197 3.86 -29.52 27.80
N SER A 198 3.86 -28.41 27.04
CA SER A 198 4.99 -27.50 26.99
C SER A 198 4.84 -26.41 28.04
N SER A 199 5.82 -26.31 28.93
CA SER A 199 5.95 -25.17 29.85
C SER A 199 6.69 -23.97 29.24
N GLU A 200 7.38 -24.20 28.11
CA GLU A 200 8.19 -23.18 27.47
C GLU A 200 7.34 -22.30 26.55
N VAL A 201 7.41 -20.98 26.78
CA VAL A 201 6.80 -19.96 25.93
C VAL A 201 7.84 -19.52 24.91
N SER A 202 7.62 -19.86 23.64
CA SER A 202 8.54 -19.53 22.56
C SER A 202 8.50 -18.02 22.22
N GLU A 203 9.51 -17.54 21.49
CA GLU A 203 9.49 -16.17 20.95
C GLU A 203 8.32 -15.93 19.99
N GLU A 204 7.91 -16.97 19.25
CA GLU A 204 6.71 -16.90 18.38
C GLU A 204 5.44 -16.69 19.22
N ASP A 205 5.31 -17.42 20.33
CA ASP A 205 4.17 -17.25 21.24
C ASP A 205 4.16 -15.85 21.85
N ARG A 206 5.32 -15.33 22.28
CA ARG A 206 5.45 -13.94 22.79
C ARG A 206 5.06 -12.91 21.75
N ARG A 207 5.45 -13.11 20.49
CA ARG A 207 5.07 -12.23 19.37
C ARG A 207 3.56 -12.24 19.15
N LYS A 208 2.93 -13.42 19.16
CA LYS A 208 1.46 -13.57 19.05
C LYS A 208 0.71 -12.93 20.22
N ILE A 209 1.23 -13.07 21.44
CA ILE A 209 0.67 -12.43 22.63
C ILE A 209 0.79 -10.90 22.55
N SER A 210 1.97 -10.38 22.23
CA SER A 210 2.19 -8.92 22.11
C SER A 210 1.39 -8.29 20.98
N ALA A 211 0.97 -9.05 19.96
CA ALA A 211 0.09 -8.55 18.92
C ALA A 211 -1.27 -8.09 19.48
N LEU A 212 -1.76 -8.69 20.57
CA LEU A 212 -3.03 -8.30 21.19
C LEU A 212 -3.02 -6.83 21.64
N GLU A 213 -1.86 -6.26 21.94
CA GLU A 213 -1.73 -4.83 22.30
C GLU A 213 -2.29 -3.90 21.21
N TRP A 214 -2.22 -4.28 19.92
CA TRP A 214 -2.72 -3.46 18.80
C TRP A 214 -4.22 -3.17 18.92
N VAL A 215 -5.01 -4.17 19.33
CA VAL A 215 -6.47 -4.06 19.51
C VAL A 215 -6.85 -3.62 20.91
N VAL A 216 -5.97 -3.82 21.92
CA VAL A 216 -6.20 -3.33 23.28
C VAL A 216 -5.99 -1.81 23.40
N LEU A 217 -5.13 -1.23 22.55
CA LEU A 217 -4.81 0.20 22.54
C LEU A 217 -6.06 1.08 22.38
N TYR A 218 -7.03 0.63 21.59
CA TYR A 218 -8.29 1.34 21.36
C TYR A 218 -9.41 0.78 22.23
N PRO A 219 -10.00 1.60 23.13
CA PRO A 219 -11.16 1.16 23.90
C PRO A 219 -12.34 0.72 23.03
N SER A 220 -12.56 1.33 21.85
CA SER A 220 -13.63 0.96 20.91
C SER A 220 -13.53 -0.47 20.40
N GLN A 221 -12.31 -1.00 20.31
CA GLN A 221 -12.03 -2.34 19.79
C GLN A 221 -12.04 -3.42 20.88
N ARG A 222 -12.55 -3.13 22.08
CA ARG A 222 -12.40 -4.04 23.21
C ARG A 222 -13.10 -5.39 22.99
N ALA A 223 -14.22 -5.40 22.29
CA ALA A 223 -14.88 -6.64 21.87
C ALA A 223 -14.00 -7.49 20.94
N GLU A 224 -13.33 -6.85 19.97
CA GLU A 224 -12.39 -7.51 19.06
C GLU A 224 -11.17 -8.07 19.81
N ALA A 225 -10.62 -7.30 20.77
CA ALA A 225 -9.54 -7.77 21.63
C ALA A 225 -9.92 -9.06 22.38
N ILE A 226 -11.12 -9.11 22.97
CA ILE A 226 -11.62 -10.32 23.65
C ILE A 226 -11.73 -11.49 22.67
N TRP A 227 -12.24 -11.28 21.45
CA TRP A 227 -12.35 -12.36 20.48
C TRP A 227 -11.01 -12.86 19.96
N GLN A 228 -10.05 -11.97 19.70
CA GLN A 228 -8.71 -12.32 19.28
C GLN A 228 -7.97 -13.09 20.37
N THR A 229 -8.06 -12.65 21.63
CA THR A 229 -7.51 -13.37 22.77
C THR A 229 -8.13 -14.74 22.93
N ASN A 230 -9.46 -14.87 22.81
CA ASN A 230 -10.13 -16.17 22.89
C ASN A 230 -9.71 -17.13 21.76
N ALA A 231 -9.54 -16.61 20.53
CA ALA A 231 -9.05 -17.41 19.42
C ALA A 231 -7.61 -17.89 19.70
N LEU A 232 -6.73 -17.00 20.13
CA LEU A 232 -5.34 -17.31 20.44
C LEU A 232 -5.19 -18.31 21.61
N ILE A 233 -5.99 -18.13 22.68
CA ILE A 233 -6.04 -19.07 23.80
C ILE A 233 -6.45 -20.46 23.32
N ARG A 234 -7.49 -20.59 22.47
CA ARG A 234 -7.90 -21.89 21.92
C ARG A 234 -6.77 -22.56 21.14
N THR A 235 -6.02 -21.79 20.33
CA THR A 235 -4.84 -22.29 19.61
C THR A 235 -3.77 -22.78 20.59
N PHE A 236 -3.43 -22.00 21.62
CA PHE A 236 -2.43 -22.42 22.62
C PHE A 236 -2.87 -23.65 23.42
N LEU A 237 -4.15 -23.75 23.80
CA LEU A 237 -4.68 -24.91 24.51
C LEU A 237 -4.65 -26.17 23.62
N ALA A 238 -4.96 -26.05 22.33
CA ALA A 238 -4.86 -27.16 21.38
C ALA A 238 -3.41 -27.67 21.21
N LEU A 239 -2.43 -26.79 21.46
CA LEU A 239 -1.00 -27.09 21.43
C LEU A 239 -0.42 -27.40 22.82
N CYS A 240 -1.26 -27.57 23.85
CA CYS A 240 -0.87 -27.83 25.23
C CYS A 240 0.07 -26.77 25.87
N LYS A 241 0.01 -25.52 25.39
CA LYS A 241 0.81 -24.37 25.88
C LYS A 241 0.04 -23.54 26.92
N ILE A 242 -0.12 -24.09 28.12
CA ILE A 242 -0.95 -23.47 29.17
C ILE A 242 -0.41 -22.11 29.62
N GLN A 243 0.92 -21.98 29.75
CA GLN A 243 1.54 -20.71 30.17
C GLN A 243 1.31 -19.59 29.14
N ALA A 244 1.40 -19.89 27.85
CA ALA A 244 1.14 -18.92 26.79
C ALA A 244 -0.33 -18.47 26.78
N ALA A 245 -1.27 -19.40 27.01
CA ALA A 245 -2.68 -19.09 27.15
C ALA A 245 -2.96 -18.16 28.35
N HIS A 246 -2.29 -18.40 29.49
CA HIS A 246 -2.41 -17.53 30.67
C HIS A 246 -1.88 -16.12 30.39
N LEU A 247 -0.71 -16.00 29.77
CA LEU A 247 -0.12 -14.70 29.42
C LEU A 247 -0.99 -13.94 28.40
N ALA A 248 -1.62 -14.63 27.45
CA ALA A 248 -2.57 -14.01 26.52
C ALA A 248 -3.81 -13.46 27.24
N PHE A 249 -4.31 -14.17 28.25
CA PHE A 249 -5.43 -13.70 29.09
C PHE A 249 -5.06 -12.44 29.87
N GLU A 250 -3.85 -12.38 30.44
CA GLU A 250 -3.36 -11.22 31.19
C GLU A 250 -3.20 -9.95 30.35
N GLN A 251 -3.13 -10.05 29.02
CA GLN A 251 -3.09 -8.87 28.13
C GLN A 251 -4.40 -8.11 28.09
N ILE A 252 -5.52 -8.74 28.46
CA ILE A 252 -6.83 -8.09 28.45
C ILE A 252 -7.06 -7.36 29.78
N PRO A 253 -7.33 -6.04 29.75
CA PRO A 253 -7.59 -5.30 30.98
C PRO A 253 -8.83 -5.84 31.74
N PRO A 254 -8.86 -5.80 33.08
CA PRO A 254 -9.94 -6.41 33.86
C PRO A 254 -11.29 -5.71 33.71
N ASP A 255 -11.30 -4.43 33.29
CA ASP A 255 -12.49 -3.62 33.03
C ASP A 255 -13.13 -3.91 31.66
N SER A 256 -12.53 -4.79 30.86
CA SER A 256 -12.93 -5.01 29.45
C SER A 256 -14.38 -5.46 29.29
N VAL A 257 -14.89 -6.34 30.15
CA VAL A 257 -16.28 -6.81 30.07
C VAL A 257 -17.25 -5.67 30.37
N SER A 258 -16.99 -4.91 31.44
CA SER A 258 -17.80 -3.75 31.82
C SER A 258 -17.81 -2.68 30.72
N LEU A 259 -16.64 -2.43 30.11
CA LEU A 259 -16.51 -1.49 29.00
C LEU A 259 -17.34 -1.93 27.79
N VAL A 260 -17.27 -3.20 27.38
CA VAL A 260 -18.06 -3.71 26.27
C VAL A 260 -19.57 -3.61 26.57
N MET A 261 -20.01 -3.99 27.77
CA MET A 261 -21.42 -3.87 28.15
C MET A 261 -21.91 -2.41 28.07
N SER A 262 -21.08 -1.45 28.49
CA SER A 262 -21.40 -0.03 28.39
C SER A 262 -21.45 0.47 26.92
N GLN A 263 -20.53 0.01 26.07
CA GLN A 263 -20.45 0.40 24.66
C GLN A 263 -21.67 -0.06 23.86
N TYR A 264 -22.20 -1.24 24.19
CA TYR A 264 -23.36 -1.84 23.53
C TYR A 264 -24.68 -1.59 24.26
N GLN A 265 -24.69 -0.71 25.28
CA GLN A 265 -25.89 -0.30 26.04
C GLN A 265 -26.69 -1.49 26.57
N VAL A 266 -25.97 -2.45 27.13
CA VAL A 266 -26.56 -3.69 27.63
C VAL A 266 -26.90 -3.51 29.12
N ASP A 267 -28.18 -3.37 29.45
CA ASP A 267 -28.66 -3.29 30.83
C ASP A 267 -28.89 -4.68 31.46
N ASP A 268 -28.54 -4.82 32.73
CA ASP A 268 -28.58 -6.07 33.53
C ASP A 268 -29.98 -6.72 33.58
N GLU A 269 -31.05 -5.94 33.38
CA GLU A 269 -32.44 -6.41 33.38
C GLU A 269 -32.85 -7.16 32.10
N THR A 270 -32.07 -7.06 31.01
CA THR A 270 -32.40 -7.64 29.69
C THR A 270 -31.60 -8.91 29.36
N ALA A 271 -31.14 -9.61 30.40
CA ALA A 271 -30.16 -10.69 30.34
C ALA A 271 -30.49 -11.90 29.43
N SER A 272 -31.71 -11.99 28.89
CA SER A 272 -32.09 -13.04 27.93
C SER A 272 -31.89 -12.63 26.46
N VAL A 273 -31.56 -11.36 26.15
CA VAL A 273 -31.53 -10.80 24.79
C VAL A 273 -30.10 -10.44 24.32
N TYR A 274 -29.07 -10.79 25.11
CA TYR A 274 -27.66 -10.41 24.89
C TYR A 274 -27.12 -10.67 23.47
N SER A 275 -27.56 -11.73 22.78
CA SER A 275 -26.99 -12.11 21.48
C SER A 275 -27.33 -11.14 20.34
N ALA A 276 -28.37 -10.30 20.48
CA ALA A 276 -28.80 -9.38 19.43
C ALA A 276 -28.05 -8.03 19.46
N PHE A 277 -27.54 -7.63 20.64
CA PHE A 277 -26.90 -6.33 20.86
C PHE A 277 -25.37 -6.42 20.90
N LEU A 278 -24.83 -7.60 21.23
CA LEU A 278 -23.39 -7.83 21.15
C LEU A 278 -22.95 -7.90 19.69
N PRO A 279 -21.74 -7.43 19.38
CA PRO A 279 -21.26 -7.40 18.01
C PRO A 279 -21.21 -8.83 17.46
N SER A 280 -21.67 -9.04 16.24
CA SER A 280 -21.68 -10.37 15.61
C SER A 280 -20.36 -10.60 14.87
N ARG A 281 -19.50 -11.49 15.36
CA ARG A 281 -18.32 -11.91 14.61
C ARG A 281 -18.71 -12.99 13.59
N VAL A 282 -19.06 -12.56 12.38
CA VAL A 282 -19.20 -13.46 11.23
C VAL A 282 -17.77 -13.89 10.86
N ASN A 283 -17.44 -15.18 10.99
CA ASN A 283 -16.11 -15.80 10.80
C ASN A 283 -15.28 -16.07 12.06
N ALA A 284 -15.90 -16.47 13.18
CA ALA A 284 -15.21 -17.29 14.19
C ALA A 284 -15.12 -18.75 13.71
N ALA A 285 -14.44 -18.98 12.57
CA ALA A 285 -14.11 -20.33 12.13
C ALA A 285 -12.77 -20.75 12.75
N ILE A 286 -12.81 -21.99 13.26
CA ILE A 286 -11.77 -22.74 13.97
C ILE A 286 -10.45 -22.77 13.21
#